data_AF-A0AAJ2KSR3-F1
#
_entry.id   AF-A0AAJ2KSR3-F1
#
_cell.length_a   1.000
_cell.length_b   1.000
_cell.length_c   1.000
_cell.angle_alpha   90.00
_cell.angle_beta   90.00
_cell.angle_gamma   90.00
#
_symmetry.space_group_name_H-M   'P 1'
#
loop_
_entity.id
_entity.type
_entity.pdbx_description
1 polymer ?
#
loop_
_entity_poly.entity_id
_entity_poly.type
_entity_poly.pdbx_seq_one_letter_code
_entity_poly.pdbx_strand_id
1 'polypeptide(L)' 'MKKFTSRKFWMAVVSAAVILGNEGLGLELPIESIMTVAAVAISYILGESYVDSQKSDNKN' A
#
# COMPACT_ATOMS: atom_id res chain seq x y z
N MET A 1 -16.23 -12.11 -1.69
CA MET A 1 -16.27 -11.14 -0.57
C MET A 1 -14.93 -10.91 0.15
N LYS A 2 -13.93 -11.80 0.07
CA LYS A 2 -12.61 -11.59 0.72
C LYS A 2 -11.72 -10.46 0.12
N LYS A 3 -12.04 -9.98 -1.09
CA LYS A 3 -11.21 -9.01 -1.85
C LYS A 3 -11.36 -7.57 -1.33
N PHE A 4 -12.53 -7.20 -0.80
CA PHE A 4 -12.81 -5.87 -0.22
C PHE A 4 -12.23 -5.66 1.19
N THR A 5 -11.76 -6.73 1.84
CA THR A 5 -11.04 -6.70 3.13
C THR A 5 -9.54 -7.00 2.94
N SER A 6 -9.06 -6.99 1.69
CA SER A 6 -7.64 -7.21 1.41
C SER A 6 -6.86 -5.98 1.86
N ARG A 7 -6.02 -6.14 2.88
CA ARG A 7 -5.14 -5.08 3.41
C ARG A 7 -4.26 -4.47 2.32
N LYS A 8 -3.90 -5.29 1.33
CA LYS A 8 -3.15 -4.92 0.12
C LYS A 8 -3.93 -3.93 -0.76
N PHE A 9 -5.26 -4.11 -0.88
CA PHE A 9 -6.13 -3.17 -1.61
C PHE A 9 -6.31 -1.86 -0.84
N TRP A 10 -6.54 -1.94 0.48
CA TRP A 10 -6.71 -0.74 1.30
C TRP A 10 -5.43 0.09 1.43
N MET A 11 -4.24 -0.51 1.46
CA MET A 11 -2.98 0.25 1.43
C MET A 11 -2.80 1.03 0.12
N ALA A 12 -3.14 0.43 -1.04
CA ALA A 12 -3.11 1.14 -2.31
C ALA A 12 -4.11 2.30 -2.35
N VAL A 13 -5.34 2.08 -1.85
CA VAL A 13 -6.38 3.12 -1.76
C VAL A 13 -5.97 4.24 -0.81
N VAL A 14 -5.40 3.92 0.36
CA VAL A 14 -4.94 4.92 1.33
C VAL A 14 -3.75 5.71 0.79
N SER A 15 -2.76 5.06 0.15
CA SER A 15 -1.65 5.78 -0.48
C SER A 15 -2.15 6.73 -1.58
N ALA A 16 -3.06 6.29 -2.44
CA ALA A 16 -3.66 7.14 -3.46
C ALA A 16 -4.46 8.31 -2.85
N ALA A 17 -5.21 8.06 -1.77
CA ALA A 17 -5.96 9.08 -1.06
C ALA A 17 -5.06 10.12 -0.37
N VAL A 18 -3.90 9.73 0.15
CA VAL A 18 -2.91 10.66 0.72
C VAL A 18 -2.27 11.54 -0.36
N ILE A 19 -1.97 10.97 -1.53
CA ILE A 19 -1.40 11.72 -2.67
C ILE A 19 -2.44 12.73 -3.21
N LEU A 20 -3.66 12.27 -3.49
CA LEU A 20 -4.75 13.12 -3.98
C LEU A 20 -5.18 14.17 -2.94
N GLY A 21 -5.19 13.80 -1.66
CA GLY A 21 -5.45 14.73 -0.56
C GLY A 21 -4.37 15.80 -0.41
N ASN A 22 -3.11 15.46 -0.70
CA ASN A 22 -2.00 16.43 -0.76
C ASN A 22 -2.24 17.47 -1.86
N GLU A 23 -2.47 17.01 -3.08
CA GLU A 23 -2.69 17.87 -4.24
C GLU A 23 -3.98 18.71 -4.09
N GLY A 24 -5.04 18.14 -3.53
CA GLY A 24 -6.33 18.82 -3.36
C GLY A 24 -6.41 19.78 -2.17
N LEU A 25 -5.62 19.56 -1.10
CA LEU A 25 -5.56 20.45 0.06
C LEU A 25 -4.39 21.45 0.00
N GLY A 26 -3.59 21.43 -1.07
CA GLY A 26 -2.43 22.31 -1.23
C GLY A 26 -1.37 22.10 -0.14
N LEU A 27 -1.34 20.90 0.44
CA LEU A 27 -0.31 20.53 1.40
C LEU A 27 0.98 20.39 0.59
N GLU A 28 1.91 21.34 0.73
CA GLU A 28 3.22 21.30 0.09
C GLU A 28 4.11 20.24 0.74
N LEU A 29 3.63 18.99 0.84
CA LEU A 29 4.41 17.93 1.45
C LEU A 29 5.63 17.65 0.56
N PRO A 30 6.83 17.64 1.14
CA PRO A 30 8.05 17.35 0.40
C PRO A 30 7.89 16.01 -0.33
N ILE A 31 8.21 15.98 -1.63
CA ILE A 31 8.18 14.77 -2.46
C ILE A 31 8.92 13.62 -1.78
N GLU A 32 10.01 13.92 -1.09
CA GLU A 32 10.80 12.96 -0.33
C GLU A 32 9.99 12.26 0.77
N SER A 33 9.12 12.98 1.48
CA SER A 33 8.21 12.40 2.49
C SER A 33 7.14 11.53 1.85
N ILE A 34 6.55 11.97 0.73
CA ILE A 34 5.55 11.19 -0.02
C ILE A 34 6.16 9.88 -0.54
N MET A 35 7.34 9.98 -1.15
CA MET A 35 8.07 8.83 -1.67
C MET A 35 8.47 7.86 -0.56
N THR A 36 8.84 8.37 0.61
CA THR A 36 9.15 7.52 1.78
C THR A 36 7.92 6.73 2.23
N VAL A 37 6.77 7.39 2.37
CA VAL A 37 5.51 6.71 2.76
C VAL A 37 5.08 5.71 1.68
N ALA A 38 5.18 6.08 0.40
CA ALA A 38 4.87 5.20 -0.71
C ALA A 38 5.79 3.96 -0.73
N ALA A 39 7.09 4.13 -0.52
CA ALA A 39 8.06 3.04 -0.48
C ALA A 39 7.77 2.06 0.68
N VAL A 40 7.41 2.58 1.87
CA VAL A 40 7.01 1.75 3.01
C VAL A 40 5.72 0.98 2.71
N ALA A 41 4.73 1.63 2.07
CA ALA A 41 3.49 0.98 1.68
C ALA A 41 3.72 -0.14 0.65
N ILE A 42 4.52 0.13 -0.39
CA ILE A 42 4.84 -0.84 -1.45
C ILE A 42 5.61 -2.05 -0.87
N SER A 43 6.63 -1.79 -0.05
CA SER A 43 7.42 -2.87 0.58
C SER A 43 6.57 -3.76 1.49
N TYR A 44 5.64 -3.20 2.26
CA TYR A 44 4.68 -3.98 3.04
C TYR A 44 3.77 -4.85 2.15
N ILE A 45 3.21 -4.29 1.07
CA ILE A 45 2.34 -5.03 0.14
C ILE A 45 3.08 -6.19 -0.52
N LEU A 46 4.32 -5.96 -0.97
CA LEU A 46 5.15 -6.98 -1.61
C LEU A 46 5.56 -8.08 -0.61
N GLY A 47 5.97 -7.69 0.61
CA GLY A 47 6.32 -8.65 1.67
C GLY A 47 5.16 -9.55 2.07
N GLU A 48 3.98 -8.97 2.30
CA GLU A 48 2.76 -9.74 2.56
C GLU A 48 2.39 -10.63 1.37
N SER A 49 2.53 -10.15 0.13
CA SER A 49 2.25 -10.96 -1.06
C SER A 49 3.18 -12.16 -1.19
N TYR A 50 4.48 -11.98 -0.90
CA TYR A 50 5.47 -13.05 -0.94
C TYR A 50 5.23 -14.12 0.13
N VAL A 51 4.91 -13.70 1.36
CA VAL A 51 4.58 -14.62 2.46
C VAL A 51 3.29 -15.39 2.15
N ASP A 52 2.27 -14.71 1.62
CA ASP A 52 0.98 -15.31 1.25
C ASP A 52 1.12 -16.33 0.11
N SER A 53 2.02 -16.06 -0.87
CA SER A 53 2.39 -17.02 -1.92
C SER A 53 3.05 -18.27 -1.37
N GLN A 54 4.08 -18.14 -0.52
CA GLN A 54 4.74 -19.32 0.08
C GLN A 54 3.82 -20.13 0.99
N LYS A 55 2.91 -19.47 1.71
CA LYS A 55 1.94 -20.15 2.58
C LYS A 55 0.87 -20.89 1.79
N SER A 56 0.64 -20.49 0.54
CA SER A 56 -0.26 -21.18 -0.39
C SER A 56 0.42 -22.42 -1.01
N ASP A 57 1.74 -22.37 -1.23
CA ASP A 57 2.51 -23.50 -1.77
C ASP A 57 2.75 -24.63 -0.74
N ASN A 58 2.87 -24.31 0.55
CA ASN A 58 3.07 -25.30 1.63
C ASN A 58 1.77 -26.06 2.02
N LYS A 59 0.73 -26.00 1.19
CA LYS A 59 -0.57 -26.65 1.42
C LYS A 59 -0.88 -27.78 0.45
N ASN A 60 0.12 -28.27 -0.28
CA ASN A 60 0.05 -29.44 -1.16
C ASN A 60 0.85 -30.60 -0.59
#